data_AF-A0A1F8NRW1-F1
#
_entry.id   AF-A0A1F8NRW1-F1
#
_cell.length_a   1.000
_cell.length_b   1.000
_cell.length_c   1.000
_cell.angle_alpha   90.00
_cell.angle_beta   90.00
_cell.angle_gamma   90.00
#
_symmetry.space_group_name_H-M   'P 1'
#
loop_
_entity.id
_entity.type
_entity.pdbx_description
1 polymer ?
#
loop_
_entity_poly.entity_id
_entity_poly.type
_entity_poly.pdbx_seq_one_letter_code
_entity_poly.pdbx_strand_id
1 'polypeptide(L)'
;MYLYVQCNKCGEKLRARVDVWNELTPDYDGKSDAATSYHCRKVLVGENKCYQPVELRLKFDKNHKLLEKTILGGKYIDAAESSP
;
A
#
# COMPACT_ATOMS: atom_id res chain seq x y z
N MET A 1 -4.72 -8.61 1.44
CA MET A 1 -4.16 -8.46 0.07
C MET A 1 -2.64 -8.35 0.13
N TYR A 2 -1.96 -8.71 -0.96
CA TYR A 2 -0.51 -8.51 -1.12
C TYR A 2 -0.24 -7.46 -2.19
N LEU A 3 0.78 -6.64 -1.96
CA LEU A 3 1.30 -5.66 -2.91
C LEU A 3 2.79 -5.92 -3.09
N TYR A 4 3.25 -5.82 -4.33
CA TYR A 4 4.64 -6.01 -4.69
C TYR A 4 5.15 -4.73 -5.32
N VAL A 5 6.33 -4.30 -4.90
CA VAL A 5 6.92 -3.05 -5.34
C VAL A 5 8.42 -3.21 -5.54
N GLN A 6 9.00 -2.38 -6.38
CA GLN A 6 10.44 -2.28 -6.57
C GLN A 6 10.93 -0.91 -6.08
N CYS A 7 11.97 -0.88 -5.25
CA CYS A 7 12.61 0.36 -4.82
C CYS A 7 13.29 1.04 -6.01
N ASN A 8 13.05 2.33 -6.21
CA ASN A 8 13.64 3.07 -7.34
C ASN A 8 15.14 3.32 -7.17
N LYS A 9 15.67 3.24 -5.94
CA LYS A 9 17.08 3.53 -5.65
C LYS A 9 17.99 2.32 -5.84
N CYS A 10 17.65 1.18 -5.24
CA CYS A 10 18.49 -0.03 -5.28
C CYS A 10 17.92 -1.15 -6.16
N GLY A 11 16.68 -1.01 -6.65
CA GLY A 11 16.02 -2.04 -7.43
C GLY A 11 15.52 -3.25 -6.62
N GLU A 12 15.63 -3.23 -5.29
CA GLU A 12 15.15 -4.31 -4.41
C GLU A 12 13.63 -4.49 -4.54
N LYS A 13 13.19 -5.75 -4.69
CA LYS A 13 11.79 -6.13 -4.75
C LYS A 13 11.27 -6.35 -3.33
N LEU A 14 10.23 -5.63 -2.96
CA LEU A 14 9.63 -5.65 -1.62
C LEU A 14 8.18 -6.12 -1.70
N ARG A 15 7.71 -6.73 -0.62
CA ARG A 15 6.32 -7.22 -0.48
C ARG A 15 5.67 -6.59 0.74
N ALA A 16 4.49 -6.00 0.55
CA ALA A 16 3.61 -5.58 1.64
C ALA A 16 2.39 -6.51 1.73
N ARG A 17 1.97 -6.81 2.96
CA ARG A 17 0.64 -7.35 3.25
C ARG A 17 -0.21 -6.21 3.81
N VAL A 18 -1.44 -6.12 3.31
CA VAL A 18 -2.49 -5.26 3.88
C VAL A 18 -3.65 -6.14 4.29
N ASP A 19 -4.04 -6.09 5.56
CA ASP A 19 -5.26 -6.74 6.02
C ASP A 19 -6.43 -5.76 5.92
N VAL A 20 -7.29 -5.99 4.92
CA VAL A 20 -8.39 -5.06 4.60
C VAL A 20 -9.48 -5.02 5.68
N TRP A 21 -9.47 -5.94 6.63
CA TRP A 21 -10.44 -5.96 7.74
C TRP A 21 -9.88 -5.34 9.01
N ASN A 22 -8.55 -5.27 9.14
CA ASN A 22 -7.88 -4.94 10.41
C ASN A 22 -6.94 -3.73 10.32
N GLU A 23 -6.53 -3.29 9.12
CA GLU A 23 -5.54 -2.22 8.94
C GLU A 23 -6.07 -0.97 8.24
N LEU A 24 -7.36 -0.96 7.87
CA LEU A 24 -7.97 0.17 7.18
C LEU A 24 -8.43 1.23 8.18
N THR A 25 -8.10 2.48 7.89
CA THR A 25 -8.63 3.64 8.62
C THR A 25 -9.89 4.14 7.91
N PRO A 26 -11.03 4.28 8.60
CA PRO A 26 -12.26 4.81 8.01
C PRO A 26 -12.14 6.32 7.75
N ASP A 27 -12.71 6.75 6.63
CA ASP A 27 -12.95 8.15 6.30
C ASP A 27 -14.44 8.46 6.46
N TYR A 28 -14.76 9.60 7.06
CA TYR A 28 -16.13 10.05 7.29
C TYR A 28 -16.40 11.35 6.53
N ASP A 29 -17.64 11.53 6.05
CA ASP A 29 -18.07 12.76 5.38
C ASP A 29 -18.69 13.80 6.33
N GLY A 30 -18.75 13.48 7.63
CA GLY A 30 -19.34 14.33 8.67
C GLY A 30 -20.87 14.40 8.65
N LYS A 31 -21.55 13.68 7.75
CA LYS A 31 -23.02 13.64 7.67
C LYS A 31 -23.63 12.47 8.44
N SER A 32 -22.84 11.43 8.69
CA SER A 32 -23.24 10.26 9.47
C SER A 32 -22.02 9.60 10.13
N ASP A 33 -22.27 8.72 11.09
CA ASP A 33 -21.23 7.88 11.71
C ASP A 33 -20.82 6.70 10.81
N ALA A 34 -21.36 6.60 9.59
CA ALA A 34 -20.96 5.59 8.63
C ALA A 34 -19.73 6.05 7.83
N ALA A 35 -18.72 5.19 7.75
CA ALA A 35 -17.56 5.43 6.90
C ALA A 35 -17.97 5.46 5.42
N THR A 36 -17.46 6.44 4.67
CA THR A 36 -17.73 6.61 3.23
C THR A 36 -16.63 6.02 2.36
N SER A 37 -15.41 5.97 2.87
CA SER A 37 -14.26 5.27 2.28
C SER A 37 -13.31 4.80 3.37
N TYR A 38 -12.25 4.14 2.96
CA TYR A 38 -11.16 3.79 3.85
C TYR A 38 -9.82 4.07 3.20
N HIS A 39 -8.79 4.29 4.02
CA HIS A 39 -7.43 4.42 3.55
C HIS A 39 -6.45 3.58 4.36
N CYS A 40 -5.31 3.25 3.74
CA CYS A 40 -4.20 2.57 4.40
C CYS A 40 -2.87 3.16 3.92
N ARG A 41 -1.92 3.36 4.86
CA ARG A 41 -0.56 3.79 4.57
C ARG A 41 0.42 2.71 5.03
N LYS A 42 1.31 2.29 4.13
CA LYS A 42 2.44 1.41 4.44
C LYS A 42 3.74 2.10 4.06
N VAL A 43 4.78 1.94 4.88
CA VAL A 43 6.13 2.38 4.55
C VAL A 43 7.02 1.15 4.61
N LEU A 44 7.67 0.84 3.50
CA LEU A 44 8.61 -0.26 3.39
C LEU A 44 10.03 0.29 3.34
N VAL A 45 10.95 -0.39 4.00
CA VAL A 45 12.39 -0.14 3.91
C VAL A 45 13.04 -1.48 3.62
N GLY A 46 13.90 -1.53 2.60
CA GLY A 46 14.58 -2.75 2.19
C GLY A 46 15.68 -3.16 3.16
N GLU A 47 16.14 -4.41 3.03
CA GLU A 47 17.14 -5.00 3.93
C GLU A 47 18.57 -4.85 3.38
N ASN A 48 18.73 -4.54 2.08
CA ASN A 48 20.03 -4.48 1.40
C ASN A 48 20.82 -3.18 1.67
N LYS A 49 20.79 -2.67 2.91
CA LYS A 49 21.46 -1.42 3.31
C LYS A 49 21.00 -0.18 2.50
N CYS A 50 19.84 -0.27 1.86
CA CYS A 50 19.18 0.83 1.17
C CYS A 50 18.03 1.35 2.04
N TYR A 51 18.28 2.44 2.75
CA TYR A 51 17.30 3.03 3.67
C TYR A 51 16.29 3.97 2.99
N GLN A 52 16.11 3.84 1.67
CA GLN A 52 15.11 4.63 0.94
C GLN A 52 13.71 4.12 1.31
N PRO A 53 12.83 4.96 1.90
CA PRO A 53 11.47 4.55 2.17
C PRO A 53 10.68 4.44 0.87
N VAL A 54 9.93 3.35 0.75
CA VAL A 54 8.90 3.16 -0.29
C VAL A 54 7.55 3.29 0.40
N GLU A 55 6.85 4.38 0.14
CA GLU A 55 5.56 4.68 0.77
C GLU A 55 4.41 4.29 -0.17
N LEU A 56 3.48 3.50 0.35
CA LEU A 56 2.26 3.07 -0.33
C LEU A 56 1.07 3.79 0.33
N ARG A 57 0.24 4.44 -0.50
CA ARG A 57 -1.03 5.04 -0.09
C ARG A 57 -2.15 4.38 -0.86
N LEU A 58 -3.09 3.80 -0.13
CA LEU A 58 -4.19 3.01 -0.68
C LEU A 58 -5.50 3.64 -0.26
N LYS A 59 -6.44 3.75 -1.19
CA LYS A 59 -7.84 4.11 -0.88
C LYS A 59 -8.75 2.96 -1.29
N PHE A 60 -9.77 2.74 -0.48
CA PHE A 60 -10.77 1.70 -0.65
C PHE A 60 -12.16 2.32 -0.58
N ASP A 61 -13.11 1.71 -1.26
CA ASP A 61 -14.52 2.06 -1.11
C ASP A 61 -15.08 1.52 0.21
N LYS A 62 -16.35 1.85 0.49
CA LYS A 62 -17.08 1.39 1.68
C LYS A 62 -17.17 -0.14 1.81
N ASN A 63 -16.93 -0.90 0.74
CA ASN A 63 -16.95 -2.37 0.71
C ASN A 63 -15.52 -2.96 0.74
N HIS A 64 -14.52 -2.17 1.11
CA HIS A 64 -13.10 -2.53 1.14
C HIS A 64 -12.51 -2.92 -0.23
N LYS A 65 -13.12 -2.47 -1.33
CA LYS A 65 -12.55 -2.64 -2.68
C LYS A 65 -11.55 -1.52 -2.96
N LEU A 66 -10.35 -1.88 -3.42
CA LEU A 66 -9.30 -0.92 -3.75
C LEU A 66 -9.76 0.00 -4.90
N LEU A 67 -9.70 1.31 -4.67
CA LEU A 67 -10.02 2.37 -5.63
C LEU A 67 -8.76 3.03 -6.19
N GLU A 68 -7.80 3.33 -5.31
CA GLU A 68 -6.59 4.07 -5.67
C GLU A 68 -5.37 3.42 -5.01
N LYS A 69 -4.26 3.34 -5.76
CA LYS A 69 -2.95 2.98 -5.24
C LYS A 69 -1.92 3.98 -5.74
N THR A 70 -1.29 4.66 -4.79
CA THR A 70 -0.22 5.63 -5.05
C THR A 70 1.05 5.15 -4.36
N ILE A 71 2.20 5.38 -5.00
CA ILE A 71 3.51 4.95 -4.51
C ILE A 71 4.51 6.10 -4.62
N LEU A 72 5.34 6.26 -3.59
CA LEU A 72 6.48 7.17 -3.56
C LEU A 72 7.75 6.38 -3.27
N GLY A 73 8.85 6.72 -3.97
CA GLY A 73 10.14 6.05 -3.78
C GLY A 73 10.29 4.66 -4.42
N GLY A 74 9.26 4.19 -5.13
CA GLY A 74 9.25 2.90 -5.82
C GLY A 74 8.27 2.86 -6.99
N LYS A 75 8.10 1.66 -7.55
CA LYS A 75 7.07 1.34 -8.54
C LYS A 75 6.37 0.02 -8.20
N TYR A 76 5.10 -0.13 -8.55
CA TYR A 76 4.41 -1.41 -8.42
C TYR A 76 4.93 -2.40 -9.45
N ILE A 77 5.01 -3.67 -9.06
CA ILE A 77 5.34 -4.80 -9.93
C ILE A 77 4.31 -5.91 -9.71
N ASP A 78 4.21 -6.82 -10.67
CA ASP A 78 3.31 -7.98 -10.54
C ASP A 78 3.93 -9.09 -9.67
N ALA A 79 3.07 -9.96 -9.14
CA ALA A 79 3.51 -11.09 -8.30
C ALA A 79 4.49 -12.01 -9.05
N ALA A 80 4.30 -12.22 -10.36
CA ALA A 80 5.20 -13.00 -11.20
C ALA A 80 6.60 -12.37 -11.29
N GLU A 81 6.67 -11.04 -11.44
CA GLU A 81 7.92 -10.29 -11.45
C GLU A 81 8.58 -10.23 -10.07
N SER A 82 7.83 -10.49 -8.99
CA SER A 82 8.32 -10.46 -7.62
C SER A 82 9.06 -11.73 -7.19
N SER A 83 8.89 -12.85 -7.91
CA SER A 83 9.68 -14.07 -7.64
C SER A 83 11.13 -13.90 -8.10
N PRO A 84 12.09 -14.52 -7.40
CA PRO A 84 13.49 -14.60 -7.83
C PRO A 84 13.64 -15.41 -9.12
#